data_AF-A0A329D329-F1
#
_entry.id   AF-A0A329D329-F1
#
_cell.length_a   1.000
_cell.length_b   1.000
_cell.length_c   1.000
_cell.angle_alpha   90.00
_cell.angle_beta   90.00
_cell.angle_gamma   90.00
#
_symmetry.space_group_name_H-M   'P 1'
#
loop_
_entity.id
_entity.type
_entity.pdbx_description
1 polymer ?
#
loop_
_entity_poly.entity_id
_entity_poly.type
_entity_poly.pdbx_seq_one_letter_code
_entity_poly.pdbx_strand_id
1 'polypeptide(L)'
;MGRPYNVAEGWSEEWHWSKIDFDGFKPVECLLQEAKGNYDQFVDQPWAMRSFKGFDDMTAMIMAQSEVVAENPPARLMWYFQGPKTRQKMLEVLTQYGVPSVVAP
;
A
#
# COMPACT_ATOMS: atom_id res chain seq x y z
N MET A 1 -9.78 4.39 -16.99
CA MET A 1 -8.66 3.48 -17.31
C MET A 1 -7.40 4.22 -16.89
N GLY A 2 -6.69 3.76 -15.86
CA GLY A 2 -5.38 4.31 -15.50
C GLY A 2 -4.27 3.75 -16.40
N ARG A 3 -3.23 4.54 -16.63
CA ARG A 3 -2.05 4.17 -17.41
C ARG A 3 -0.99 3.53 -16.51
N PRO A 4 -0.21 2.57 -17.00
CA PRO A 4 0.95 2.05 -16.27
C PRO A 4 1.99 3.15 -16.02
N TYR A 5 2.77 3.00 -14.95
CA TYR A 5 3.82 3.93 -14.54
C TYR A 5 4.75 4.34 -15.70
N ASN A 6 4.85 5.65 -15.96
CA ASN A 6 5.71 6.21 -17.00
C ASN A 6 6.94 6.90 -16.39
N VAL A 7 8.10 6.26 -16.52
CA VAL A 7 9.40 6.76 -16.03
C VAL A 7 9.82 8.08 -16.69
N ALA A 8 9.41 8.32 -17.95
CA ALA A 8 9.75 9.54 -18.67
C ALA A 8 8.89 10.74 -18.26
N GLU A 9 7.68 10.50 -17.76
CA GLU A 9 6.75 11.56 -17.37
C GLU A 9 6.80 11.86 -15.87
N GLY A 10 7.32 10.93 -15.04
CA GLY A 10 7.55 11.17 -13.61
C GLY A 10 6.30 11.07 -12.73
N TRP A 11 5.22 10.47 -13.23
CA TRP A 11 3.97 10.28 -12.49
C TRP A 11 3.44 8.84 -12.64
N SER A 12 2.86 8.29 -11.56
CA SER A 12 1.92 7.16 -11.61
C SER A 12 0.49 7.73 -11.63
N GLU A 13 -0.38 7.20 -12.49
CA GLU A 13 -1.82 7.44 -12.35
C GLU A 13 -2.36 6.53 -11.25
N GLU A 14 -3.07 7.11 -10.27
CA GLU A 14 -3.84 6.32 -9.30
C GLU A 14 -4.82 5.40 -10.04
N TRP A 15 -4.74 4.11 -9.77
CA TRP A 15 -5.61 3.12 -10.37
C TRP A 15 -6.87 2.95 -9.52
N HIS A 16 -7.96 3.57 -9.96
CA HIS A 16 -9.26 3.42 -9.32
C HIS A 16 -9.97 2.14 -9.78
N TRP A 17 -10.15 1.18 -8.86
CA TRP A 17 -10.84 -0.08 -9.13
C TRP A 17 -11.72 -0.51 -7.95
N SER A 18 -12.97 -0.90 -8.25
CA SER A 18 -13.97 -1.29 -7.25
C SER A 18 -14.16 -0.27 -6.12
N LYS A 19 -14.03 1.04 -6.45
CA LYS A 19 -14.10 2.19 -5.52
C LYS A 19 -12.90 2.35 -4.58
N ILE A 20 -11.81 1.63 -4.84
CA ILE A 20 -10.56 1.70 -4.09
C ILE A 20 -9.46 2.20 -5.02
N ASP A 21 -8.61 3.06 -4.50
CA ASP A 21 -7.43 3.56 -5.19
C ASP A 21 -6.22 2.68 -4.88
N PHE A 22 -5.37 2.52 -5.88
CA PHE A 22 -4.08 1.84 -5.79
C PHE A 22 -3.03 2.73 -6.46
N ASP A 23 -1.84 2.81 -5.88
CA ASP A 23 -0.74 3.62 -6.43
C ASP A 23 -0.20 3.09 -7.77
N GLY A 24 -0.49 1.83 -8.13
CA GLY A 24 -0.13 1.29 -9.42
C GLY A 24 -0.79 -0.04 -9.80
N PHE A 25 -0.69 -0.36 -11.08
CA PHE A 25 -1.17 -1.63 -11.65
C PHE A 25 -0.19 -2.16 -12.70
N LYS A 26 0.14 -3.45 -12.61
CA LYS A 26 0.91 -4.20 -13.63
C LYS A 26 -0.01 -5.21 -14.32
N PRO A 27 -0.52 -4.90 -15.53
CA PRO A 27 -1.52 -5.72 -16.22
C PRO A 27 -1.07 -7.16 -16.48
N VAL A 28 0.18 -7.36 -16.90
CA VAL A 28 0.74 -8.68 -17.24
C VAL A 28 0.75 -9.63 -16.03
N GLU A 29 0.87 -9.06 -14.83
CA GLU A 29 0.93 -9.80 -13.58
C GLU A 29 -0.42 -9.83 -12.85
N CYS A 30 -1.44 -9.11 -13.34
CA CYS A 30 -2.65 -8.79 -12.57
C CYS A 30 -2.31 -8.24 -11.17
N LEU A 31 -1.24 -7.45 -11.05
CA LEU A 31 -0.68 -7.02 -9.77
C LEU A 31 -1.00 -5.55 -9.50
N LEU A 32 -1.80 -5.32 -8.47
CA LEU A 32 -2.07 -4.01 -7.89
C LEU A 32 -1.00 -3.68 -6.85
N GLN A 33 -0.68 -2.39 -6.73
CA GLN A 33 0.45 -1.91 -5.95
C GLN A 33 0.04 -0.73 -5.09
N GLU A 34 0.55 -0.74 -3.86
CA GLU A 34 0.46 0.39 -2.93
C GLU A 34 1.86 0.78 -2.49
N ALA A 35 2.17 2.07 -2.48
CA ALA A 35 3.45 2.65 -2.13
C ALA A 35 3.30 3.64 -0.97
N LYS A 36 3.90 3.32 0.18
CA LYS A 36 3.95 4.21 1.33
C LYS A 36 5.31 4.88 1.43
N GLY A 37 5.29 6.21 1.43
CA GLY A 37 6.48 7.05 1.62
C GLY A 37 7.12 6.87 3.01
N ASN A 38 8.08 7.73 3.34
CA ASN A 38 8.82 7.61 4.59
C ASN A 38 8.00 8.06 5.81
N TYR A 39 7.21 7.13 6.37
CA TYR A 39 6.48 7.30 7.62
C TYR A 39 7.30 6.92 8.86
N ASP A 40 8.57 6.51 8.71
CA ASP A 40 9.43 6.11 9.85
C ASP A 40 9.63 7.26 10.84
N GLN A 41 9.57 8.49 10.33
CA GLN A 41 9.60 9.72 11.12
C GLN A 41 8.48 9.80 12.18
N PHE A 42 7.40 9.03 12.04
CA PHE A 42 6.27 9.02 12.98
C PHE A 42 6.29 7.81 13.93
N VAL A 43 7.04 6.75 13.62
CA VAL A 43 6.97 5.49 14.37
C VAL A 43 7.45 5.65 15.81
N ASP A 44 8.52 6.42 16.01
CA ASP A 44 9.17 6.59 17.32
C ASP A 44 8.82 7.93 18.00
N GLN A 45 7.91 8.70 17.43
CA GLN A 45 7.58 10.02 17.95
C GLN A 45 6.49 9.92 19.04
N PRO A 46 6.76 10.37 20.28
CA PRO A 46 5.78 10.29 21.37
C PRO A 46 4.48 11.04 21.08
N TRP A 47 4.56 12.14 20.31
CA TRP A 47 3.38 12.90 19.89
C TRP A 47 2.56 12.14 18.85
N ALA A 48 3.20 11.36 17.97
CA ALA A 48 2.53 10.60 16.93
C ALA A 48 1.70 9.46 17.55
N MET A 49 2.16 8.83 18.63
CA MET A 49 1.40 7.78 19.33
C MET A 49 0.02 8.25 19.84
N ARG A 50 -0.19 9.56 20.04
CA ARG A 50 -1.45 10.12 20.56
C ARG A 50 -2.31 10.79 19.50
N SER A 51 -1.74 11.20 18.38
CA SER A 51 -2.41 12.11 17.44
C SER A 51 -2.24 11.74 15.97
N PHE A 52 -1.34 10.81 15.65
CA PHE A 52 -1.11 10.39 14.28
C PHE A 52 -2.04 9.22 13.91
N LYS A 53 -3.08 9.53 13.14
CA LYS A 53 -4.04 8.53 12.63
C LYS A 53 -3.57 7.78 11.39
N GLY A 54 -2.43 8.15 10.80
CA GLY A 54 -2.00 7.57 9.54
C GLY A 54 -1.73 6.07 9.60
N PHE A 55 -1.50 5.48 10.78
CA PHE A 55 -1.42 4.02 10.93
C PHE A 55 -2.79 3.34 10.97
N ASP A 56 -3.81 3.99 11.54
CA ASP A 56 -5.19 3.49 11.52
C ASP A 56 -5.73 3.54 10.08
N ASP A 57 -5.48 4.66 9.38
CA ASP A 57 -5.83 4.82 7.97
C ASP A 57 -5.11 3.77 7.11
N MET A 58 -3.83 3.51 7.39
CA MET A 58 -3.04 2.49 6.70
C MET A 58 -3.59 1.08 6.93
N THR A 59 -4.02 0.79 8.16
CA THR A 59 -4.71 -0.47 8.49
C THR A 59 -6.00 -0.63 7.69
N ALA A 60 -6.84 0.42 7.66
CA ALA A 60 -8.08 0.40 6.89
C ALA A 60 -7.84 0.20 5.38
N MET A 61 -6.79 0.82 4.82
CA MET A 61 -6.40 0.61 3.43
C MET A 61 -5.94 -0.83 3.15
N ILE A 62 -5.09 -1.42 4.01
CA ILE A 62 -4.66 -2.82 3.87
C ILE A 62 -5.88 -3.74 3.83
N MET A 63 -6.80 -3.55 4.77
CA MET A 63 -8.04 -4.33 4.87
C MET A 63 -8.86 -4.23 3.58
N ALA A 64 -9.25 -3.02 3.18
CA ALA A 64 -10.15 -2.80 2.05
C ALA A 64 -9.53 -3.27 0.72
N GLN A 65 -8.25 -2.96 0.48
CA GLN A 65 -7.55 -3.42 -0.73
C GLN A 65 -7.43 -4.94 -0.77
N SER A 66 -7.11 -5.59 0.36
CA SER A 66 -6.95 -7.04 0.42
C SER A 66 -8.27 -7.78 0.15
N GLU A 67 -9.39 -7.28 0.68
CA GLU A 67 -10.72 -7.86 0.49
C GLU A 67 -11.13 -7.82 -0.98
N VAL A 68 -11.04 -6.64 -1.60
CA VAL A 68 -11.37 -6.47 -3.02
C VAL A 68 -10.47 -7.33 -3.93
N VAL A 69 -9.18 -7.44 -3.62
CA VAL A 69 -8.27 -8.30 -4.41
C VAL A 69 -8.60 -9.78 -4.24
N ALA A 70 -8.91 -10.22 -3.02
CA ALA A 70 -9.26 -11.61 -2.73
C ALA A 70 -10.55 -12.06 -3.43
N GLU A 71 -11.52 -11.15 -3.58
CA GLU A 71 -12.78 -11.40 -4.29
C GLU A 71 -12.63 -11.54 -5.81
N ASN A 72 -11.49 -11.15 -6.38
CA ASN A 72 -11.30 -11.05 -7.84
C ASN A 72 -10.05 -11.80 -8.36
N PRO A 73 -9.95 -13.14 -8.22
CA PRO A 73 -8.87 -13.90 -8.84
C PRO A 73 -8.82 -13.70 -10.37
N PRO A 74 -7.61 -13.61 -11.00
CA PRO A 74 -6.28 -13.87 -10.46
C PRO A 74 -5.56 -12.59 -9.94
N ALA A 75 -6.28 -11.55 -9.53
CA ALA A 75 -5.68 -10.32 -9.04
C ALA A 75 -4.78 -10.58 -7.81
N ARG A 76 -3.70 -9.79 -7.72
CA ARG A 76 -2.73 -9.83 -6.62
C ARG A 76 -2.46 -8.43 -6.10
N LEU A 77 -2.02 -8.34 -4.85
CA LEU A 77 -1.65 -7.09 -4.17
C LEU A 77 -0.21 -7.17 -3.69
N MET A 78 0.55 -6.08 -3.79
CA MET A 78 1.87 -5.92 -3.16
C MET A 78 2.00 -4.52 -2.58
N TRP A 79 2.49 -4.45 -1.33
CA TRP A 79 2.76 -3.18 -0.64
C TRP A 79 4.26 -2.88 -0.60
N TYR A 80 4.63 -1.66 -0.98
CA TYR A 80 5.99 -1.15 -0.97
C TYR A 80 6.11 -0.06 0.09
N PHE A 81 7.14 -0.16 0.92
CA PHE A 81 7.43 0.83 1.96
C PHE A 81 8.79 1.48 1.70
N GLN A 82 8.86 2.80 1.78
CA GLN A 82 10.14 3.51 1.71
C GLN A 82 10.99 3.24 2.96
N GLY A 83 10.35 3.10 4.13
CA GLY A 83 11.01 2.94 5.43
C GLY A 83 10.76 1.58 6.10
N PRO A 84 11.78 0.94 6.70
CA PRO A 84 11.62 -0.36 7.36
C PRO A 84 10.78 -0.30 8.64
N LYS A 85 10.78 0.81 9.40
CA LYS A 85 10.06 0.88 10.68
C LYS A 85 8.55 0.89 10.47
N THR A 86 8.09 1.61 9.44
CA THR A 86 6.68 1.66 9.05
C THR A 86 6.19 0.28 8.65
N ARG A 87 6.95 -0.42 7.79
CA ARG A 87 6.64 -1.80 7.41
C ARG A 87 6.57 -2.71 8.63
N GLN A 88 7.55 -2.62 9.54
CA GLN A 88 7.58 -3.44 10.75
C GLN A 88 6.35 -3.19 11.63
N LYS A 89 5.91 -1.94 11.76
CA LYS A 89 4.71 -1.58 12.53
C LYS A 89 3.44 -2.15 11.92
N MET A 90 3.35 -2.22 10.60
CA MET A 90 2.18 -2.73 9.87
C MET A 90 2.24 -4.24 9.60
N LEU A 91 3.33 -4.92 9.97
CA LEU A 91 3.58 -6.31 9.60
C LEU A 91 2.51 -7.27 10.14
N GLU A 92 1.97 -7.01 11.33
CA GLU A 92 0.89 -7.80 11.93
C GLU A 92 -0.36 -7.78 11.03
N VAL A 93 -0.83 -6.59 10.64
CA VAL A 93 -2.02 -6.43 9.77
C VAL A 93 -1.74 -6.99 8.38
N LEU A 94 -0.58 -6.70 7.78
CA LEU A 94 -0.20 -7.22 6.46
C LEU A 94 -0.23 -8.75 6.44
N THR A 95 0.28 -9.39 7.49
CA THR A 95 0.29 -10.85 7.63
C THR A 95 -1.12 -11.39 7.83
N GLN A 96 -1.93 -10.75 8.68
CA GLN A 96 -3.33 -11.13 8.94
C GLN A 96 -4.16 -11.16 7.65
N TYR A 97 -3.94 -10.21 6.75
CA TYR A 97 -4.67 -10.09 5.48
C TYR A 97 -3.94 -10.72 4.28
N GLY A 98 -2.85 -11.45 4.51
CA GLY A 98 -2.12 -12.15 3.45
C GLY A 98 -1.50 -11.23 2.40
N VAL A 99 -1.21 -9.97 2.75
CA VAL A 99 -0.67 -8.97 1.84
C VAL A 99 0.86 -9.01 1.87
N PRO A 100 1.53 -9.42 0.77
CA PRO A 100 2.98 -9.39 0.72
C PRO A 100 3.48 -7.95 0.71
N SER A 101 4.64 -7.73 1.35
CA SER A 101 5.24 -6.40 1.44
C SER A 101 6.76 -6.42 1.45
N VAL A 102 7.36 -5.39 0.87
CA VAL A 102 8.82 -5.18 0.81
C VAL A 102 9.20 -3.74 1.15
N VAL A 103 10.46 -3.54 1.54
CA VAL A 103 11.05 -2.20 1.64
C VAL A 103 11.70 -1.88 0.29
N ALA A 104 11.28 -0.78 -0.33
CA ALA A 104 11.78 -0.27 -1.60
C ALA A 104 12.02 1.25 -1.44
N PRO A 105 13.25 1.66 -1.06
CA PRO A 105 13.59 3.05 -0.79
C PRO A 105 13.75 3.92 -2.05
#